data_AF-A0A7Y2HB24-F1
#
_entry.id   AF-A0A7Y2HB24-F1
#
_cell.length_a   1.000
_cell.length_b   1.000
_cell.length_c   1.000
_cell.angle_alpha   90.00
_cell.angle_beta   90.00
_cell.angle_gamma   90.00
#
_symmetry.space_group_name_H-M   'P 1'
#
loop_
_entity.id
_entity.type
_entity.pdbx_description
1 polymer ?
#
loop_
_entity_poly.entity_id
_entity_poly.type
_entity_poly.pdbx_seq_one_letter_code
_entity_poly.pdbx_strand_id
1 'polypeptide(L)'
;NPLSNAFRRKFRILVYPLMNPDGVDLGHWRHNAGGIDLNRDWAKYAQDEVRVVANHIVHTTKKDKNSVILGLDFHSTQEDVYYTLTNNRQSEIFNFKDYWIYGIDSAFPEYTPDDQPYDLNQAITKGWFYLEFDAEGITYEVGDETPRSFVKQKAKVAADEMMKLLILR
;
A
#
# COMPACT_ATOMS: atom_id res chain seq x y z
N ASN A 1 3.23 4.74 22.52
CA ASN A 1 4.39 4.89 21.63
C ASN A 1 4.47 6.35 21.19
N PRO A 2 5.53 7.11 21.57
CA PRO A 2 5.71 8.52 21.20
C PRO A 2 5.71 8.78 19.68
N LEU A 3 6.32 7.90 18.89
CA LEU A 3 6.39 8.03 17.43
C LEU A 3 4.99 7.98 16.81
N SER A 4 4.21 6.94 17.13
CA SER A 4 2.85 6.79 16.60
C SER A 4 1.91 7.92 17.05
N ASN A 5 2.11 8.47 18.25
CA ASN A 5 1.37 9.63 18.72
C ASN A 5 1.75 10.90 17.94
N ALA A 6 3.04 11.09 17.63
CA ALA A 6 3.49 12.20 16.79
C ALA A 6 2.97 12.10 15.36
N PHE A 7 2.99 10.89 14.79
CA PHE A 7 2.45 10.61 13.47
C PHE A 7 0.97 10.98 13.38
N ARG A 8 0.13 10.43 14.28
CA ARG A 8 -1.33 10.65 14.27
C ARG A 8 -1.77 12.08 14.61
N ARG A 9 -0.87 12.94 15.10
CA ARG A 9 -1.15 14.38 15.24
C ARG A 9 -1.08 15.13 13.90
N LYS A 10 -0.30 14.62 12.94
CA LYS A 10 -0.12 15.23 11.61
C LYS A 10 -0.90 14.49 10.52
N PHE A 11 -1.01 13.18 10.63
CA PHE A 11 -1.55 12.32 9.58
C PHE A 11 -2.81 11.58 10.01
N ARG A 12 -3.71 11.39 9.04
CA ARG A 12 -4.87 10.52 9.14
C ARG A 12 -4.58 9.20 8.42
N ILE A 13 -5.08 8.09 8.97
CA ILE A 13 -4.98 6.78 8.36
C ILE A 13 -6.39 6.32 7.99
N LEU A 14 -6.58 5.92 6.72
CA LEU A 14 -7.74 5.15 6.29
C LEU A 14 -7.29 3.70 6.14
N VAL A 15 -7.99 2.76 6.78
CA VAL A 15 -7.65 1.34 6.76
C VAL A 15 -8.86 0.54 6.29
N TYR A 16 -8.66 -0.26 5.26
CA TYR A 16 -9.65 -1.19 4.72
C TYR A 16 -9.10 -2.61 4.92
N PRO A 17 -9.41 -3.25 6.07
CA PRO A 17 -8.72 -4.48 6.47
C PRO A 17 -9.11 -5.71 5.62
N LEU A 18 -10.23 -5.63 4.90
CA LEU A 18 -10.74 -6.72 4.07
C LEU A 18 -11.46 -6.15 2.85
N MET A 19 -10.77 -6.18 1.70
CA MET A 19 -11.30 -5.66 0.43
C MET A 19 -12.23 -6.64 -0.28
N ASN A 20 -12.05 -7.95 -0.06
CA ASN A 20 -12.78 -9.03 -0.75
C ASN A 20 -13.46 -9.97 0.27
N PRO A 21 -14.46 -9.48 1.04
CA PRO A 21 -15.07 -10.28 2.11
C PRO A 21 -15.80 -11.52 1.59
N ASP A 22 -16.46 -11.43 0.44
CA ASP A 22 -17.16 -12.53 -0.22
C ASP A 22 -16.21 -13.56 -0.83
N GLY A 23 -15.12 -13.13 -1.47
CA GLY A 23 -14.08 -14.05 -1.93
C GLY A 23 -13.45 -14.83 -0.78
N VAL A 24 -13.22 -14.20 0.37
CA VAL A 24 -12.74 -14.90 1.57
C VAL A 24 -13.76 -15.90 2.10
N ASP A 25 -15.03 -15.50 2.25
CA ASP A 25 -16.09 -16.38 2.76
C ASP A 25 -16.32 -17.60 1.87
N LEU A 26 -16.25 -17.42 0.55
CA LEU A 26 -16.44 -18.47 -0.45
C LEU A 26 -15.17 -19.30 -0.73
N GLY A 27 -14.03 -18.98 -0.09
CA GLY A 27 -12.77 -19.70 -0.28
C GLY A 27 -12.12 -19.46 -1.65
N HIS A 28 -12.39 -18.32 -2.28
CA HIS A 28 -11.72 -17.93 -3.52
C HIS A 28 -10.28 -17.49 -3.23
N TRP A 29 -9.36 -17.94 -4.08
CA TRP A 29 -7.95 -17.56 -3.97
C TRP A 29 -7.68 -16.09 -4.37
N ARG A 30 -8.35 -15.60 -5.42
CA ARG A 30 -8.01 -14.32 -6.07
C ARG A 30 -9.20 -13.40 -6.34
N HIS A 31 -10.30 -13.97 -6.79
CA HIS A 31 -11.43 -13.22 -7.33
C HIS A 31 -12.53 -13.03 -6.28
N ASN A 32 -13.37 -12.01 -6.44
CA ASN A 32 -14.61 -11.90 -5.65
C ASN A 32 -15.68 -12.91 -6.10
N ALA A 33 -16.89 -12.86 -5.56
CA ALA A 33 -17.99 -13.76 -5.92
C ALA A 33 -18.40 -13.64 -7.40
N GLY A 34 -18.13 -12.49 -8.04
CA GLY A 34 -18.34 -12.26 -9.47
C GLY A 34 -17.26 -12.85 -10.38
N GLY A 35 -16.20 -13.45 -9.82
CA GLY A 35 -15.07 -13.97 -10.59
C GLY A 35 -14.14 -12.88 -11.14
N ILE A 36 -14.20 -11.65 -10.59
CA ILE A 36 -13.40 -10.51 -11.03
C ILE A 36 -12.19 -10.30 -10.13
N ASP A 37 -11.06 -9.95 -10.74
CA ASP A 37 -9.85 -9.53 -10.05
C ASP A 37 -10.01 -8.08 -9.61
N LEU A 38 -10.24 -7.87 -8.31
CA LEU A 38 -10.46 -6.53 -7.77
C LEU A 38 -9.25 -5.61 -8.00
N ASN A 39 -8.03 -6.15 -8.04
CA ASN A 39 -6.83 -5.36 -8.35
C ASN A 39 -6.62 -5.18 -9.86
N ARG A 40 -7.68 -5.24 -10.66
CA ARG A 40 -7.72 -4.81 -12.08
C ARG A 40 -8.86 -3.83 -12.37
N ASP A 41 -9.63 -3.46 -11.35
CA ASP A 41 -10.85 -2.65 -11.50
C ASP A 41 -10.70 -1.20 -11.01
N TRP A 42 -9.47 -0.75 -10.71
CA TRP A 42 -9.15 0.61 -10.21
C TRP A 42 -9.13 1.68 -11.32
N ALA A 43 -10.05 1.57 -12.27
CA ALA A 43 -10.27 2.55 -13.33
C ALA A 43 -11.73 2.56 -13.80
N LYS A 44 -12.38 1.38 -13.81
CA LYS A 44 -13.77 1.21 -14.24
C LYS A 44 -14.74 1.16 -13.06
N TYR A 45 -14.28 0.72 -11.89
CA TYR A 45 -15.10 0.58 -10.68
C TYR A 45 -16.37 -0.26 -10.94
N ALA A 46 -16.21 -1.35 -11.70
CA ALA A 46 -17.29 -2.27 -12.03
C ALA A 46 -17.74 -3.10 -10.82
N GLN A 47 -16.88 -3.30 -9.83
CA GLN A 47 -17.14 -4.04 -8.60
C GLN A 47 -17.45 -3.08 -7.44
N ASP A 48 -18.40 -3.46 -6.59
CA ASP A 48 -18.87 -2.61 -5.49
C ASP A 48 -17.80 -2.36 -4.44
N GLU A 49 -16.95 -3.36 -4.20
CA GLU A 49 -15.83 -3.34 -3.28
C GLU A 49 -14.86 -2.22 -3.63
N VAL A 50 -14.43 -2.16 -4.89
CA VAL A 50 -13.51 -1.13 -5.38
C VAL A 50 -14.22 0.22 -5.45
N ARG A 51 -15.46 0.26 -5.95
CA ARG A 51 -16.26 1.49 -6.09
C ARG A 51 -16.52 2.17 -4.75
N VAL A 52 -16.90 1.42 -3.72
CA VAL A 52 -17.18 1.96 -2.38
C VAL A 52 -15.92 2.53 -1.76
N VAL A 53 -14.81 1.81 -1.82
CA VAL A 53 -13.54 2.24 -1.23
C VAL A 53 -12.98 3.46 -1.95
N ALA A 54 -12.91 3.45 -3.29
CA ALA A 54 -12.44 4.58 -4.08
C ALA A 54 -13.28 5.84 -3.81
N ASN A 55 -14.61 5.71 -3.83
CA ASN A 55 -15.51 6.82 -3.52
C ASN A 55 -15.33 7.34 -2.08
N HIS A 56 -15.16 6.45 -1.10
CA HIS A 56 -14.95 6.85 0.28
C HIS A 56 -13.63 7.62 0.47
N ILE A 57 -12.54 7.18 -0.16
CA ILE A 57 -11.25 7.88 -0.14
C ILE A 57 -11.41 9.27 -0.77
N VAL A 58 -11.89 9.34 -2.01
CA VAL A 58 -12.07 10.61 -2.75
C VAL A 58 -12.98 11.58 -2.00
N HIS A 59 -14.12 11.09 -1.48
CA HIS A 59 -15.06 11.91 -0.73
C HIS A 59 -14.45 12.44 0.58
N THR A 60 -13.80 11.56 1.36
CA THR A 60 -13.20 11.94 2.65
C THR A 60 -12.09 12.97 2.44
N THR A 61 -11.21 12.73 1.47
CA THR A 61 -10.11 13.63 1.13
C THR A 61 -10.63 15.01 0.71
N LYS A 62 -11.63 15.07 -0.17
CA LYS A 62 -12.26 16.34 -0.61
C LYS A 62 -12.98 17.07 0.51
N LYS A 63 -13.79 16.35 1.30
CA LYS A 63 -14.57 16.92 2.42
C LYS A 63 -13.66 17.58 3.45
N ASP A 64 -12.59 16.90 3.82
CA ASP A 64 -11.69 17.34 4.88
C ASP A 64 -10.51 18.18 4.37
N LYS A 65 -10.44 18.41 3.04
CA LYS A 65 -9.37 19.18 2.37
C LYS A 65 -7.98 18.64 2.69
N ASN A 66 -7.84 17.32 2.76
CA ASN A 66 -6.56 16.65 2.96
C ASN A 66 -5.91 16.34 1.61
N SER A 67 -4.59 16.15 1.60
CA SER A 67 -3.88 15.47 0.51
C SER A 67 -3.67 13.99 0.87
N VAL A 68 -3.81 13.10 -0.11
CA VAL A 68 -3.37 11.71 0.03
C VAL A 68 -1.93 11.67 -0.47
N ILE A 69 -1.00 11.23 0.37
CA ILE A 69 0.44 11.25 0.03
C ILE A 69 1.03 9.86 -0.15
N LEU A 70 0.38 8.83 0.40
CA LEU A 70 0.85 7.45 0.39
C LEU A 70 -0.34 6.48 0.38
N GLY A 71 -0.28 5.50 -0.50
CA GLY A 71 -1.17 4.35 -0.56
C GLY A 71 -0.38 3.05 -0.54
N LEU A 72 -0.69 2.18 0.42
CA LEU A 72 -0.10 0.84 0.55
C LEU A 72 -1.20 -0.20 0.32
N ASP A 73 -0.95 -1.12 -0.60
CA ASP A 73 -1.85 -2.24 -0.90
C ASP A 73 -1.16 -3.56 -0.54
N PHE A 74 -1.70 -4.29 0.44
CA PHE A 74 -1.07 -5.48 1.02
C PHE A 74 -1.59 -6.75 0.35
N HIS A 75 -0.68 -7.56 -0.17
CA HIS A 75 -0.96 -8.82 -0.87
C HIS A 75 -0.05 -9.93 -0.32
N SER A 76 -0.28 -11.16 -0.78
CA SER A 76 0.66 -12.26 -0.62
C SER A 76 1.01 -12.90 -1.95
N THR A 77 2.24 -13.39 -2.03
CA THR A 77 2.80 -14.09 -3.18
C THR A 77 3.84 -15.10 -2.67
N GLN A 78 4.59 -15.74 -3.57
CA GLN A 78 5.60 -16.72 -3.16
C GLN A 78 6.77 -16.10 -2.37
N GLU A 79 7.13 -14.85 -2.69
CA GLU A 79 8.30 -14.17 -2.14
C GLU A 79 7.94 -12.78 -1.59
N ASP A 80 8.77 -12.23 -0.71
CA ASP A 80 8.59 -10.87 -0.22
C ASP A 80 9.04 -9.87 -1.29
N VAL A 81 8.12 -9.08 -1.86
CA VAL A 81 8.40 -8.14 -2.95
C VAL A 81 7.68 -6.80 -2.73
N TYR A 82 8.31 -5.71 -3.15
CA TYR A 82 7.71 -4.39 -3.20
C TYR A 82 7.55 -3.97 -4.65
N TYR A 83 6.31 -3.81 -5.12
CA TYR A 83 6.08 -3.20 -6.42
C TYR A 83 5.88 -1.71 -6.26
N THR A 84 6.80 -0.93 -6.83
CA THR A 84 6.88 0.52 -6.65
C THR A 84 6.78 1.26 -7.98
N LEU A 85 6.72 2.59 -7.93
CA LEU A 85 6.73 3.45 -9.11
C LEU A 85 8.15 3.63 -9.65
N THR A 86 8.28 3.73 -10.97
CA THR A 86 9.54 4.07 -11.64
C THR A 86 9.92 5.54 -11.42
N ASN A 87 11.22 5.87 -11.50
CA ASN A 87 11.73 7.22 -11.20
C ASN A 87 11.20 8.35 -12.11
N ASN A 88 10.58 8.02 -13.24
CA ASN A 88 9.88 8.99 -14.11
C ASN A 88 8.51 9.42 -13.54
N ARG A 89 8.05 8.80 -12.45
CA ARG A 89 6.83 9.16 -11.72
C ARG A 89 7.22 9.77 -10.38
N GLN A 90 7.21 11.09 -10.34
CA GLN A 90 7.52 11.84 -9.11
C GLN A 90 6.22 12.08 -8.36
N SER A 91 5.99 11.35 -7.26
CA SER A 91 4.87 11.56 -6.34
C SER A 91 5.12 12.77 -5.43
N GLU A 92 4.10 13.17 -4.67
CA GLU A 92 4.20 14.26 -3.68
C GLU A 92 5.35 14.03 -2.67
N ILE A 93 5.64 12.77 -2.35
CA ILE A 93 6.72 12.37 -1.43
C ILE A 93 7.86 11.65 -2.15
N PHE A 94 8.20 12.10 -3.37
CA PHE A 94 9.27 11.52 -4.18
C PHE A 94 10.56 11.21 -3.38
N ASN A 95 11.18 10.07 -3.70
CA ASN A 95 12.25 9.39 -2.94
C ASN A 95 11.83 8.69 -1.64
N PHE A 96 10.57 8.83 -1.18
CA PHE A 96 10.09 8.13 0.03
C PHE A 96 10.37 6.62 -0.05
N LYS A 97 10.07 5.96 -1.17
CA LYS A 97 10.25 4.51 -1.31
C LYS A 97 11.69 4.08 -1.08
N ASP A 98 12.67 4.84 -1.57
CA ASP A 98 14.08 4.45 -1.53
C ASP A 98 14.60 4.53 -0.09
N TYR A 99 14.25 5.61 0.63
CA TYR A 99 14.59 5.75 2.04
C TYR A 99 13.84 4.74 2.92
N TRP A 100 12.58 4.46 2.59
CA TRP A 100 11.76 3.52 3.34
C TRP A 100 12.28 2.09 3.21
N ILE A 101 12.59 1.66 1.98
CA ILE A 101 13.20 0.35 1.70
C ILE A 101 14.58 0.25 2.34
N TYR A 102 15.41 1.29 2.24
CA TYR A 102 16.71 1.34 2.92
C TYR A 102 16.59 1.19 4.44
N GLY A 103 15.59 1.82 5.06
CA GLY A 103 15.32 1.69 6.49
C GLY A 103 14.89 0.27 6.88
N ILE A 104 14.13 -0.42 6.03
CA ILE A 104 13.76 -1.82 6.23
C ILE A 104 14.99 -2.72 6.10
N ASP A 105 15.76 -2.59 5.03
CA ASP A 105 16.99 -3.35 4.77
C ASP A 105 17.99 -3.23 5.93
N SER A 106 18.24 -2.00 6.38
CA SER A 106 19.16 -1.70 7.48
C SER A 106 18.77 -2.34 8.83
N ALA A 107 17.50 -2.72 9.00
CA ALA A 107 17.01 -3.34 10.23
C ALA A 107 17.21 -4.86 10.27
N PHE A 108 17.47 -5.51 9.13
CA PHE A 108 17.50 -6.97 9.02
C PHE A 108 18.72 -7.46 8.24
N PRO A 109 19.82 -7.83 8.93
CA PRO A 109 21.06 -8.27 8.28
C PRO A 109 20.93 -9.51 7.37
N GLU A 110 19.91 -10.34 7.60
CA GLU A 110 19.66 -11.58 6.85
C GLU A 110 18.53 -11.44 5.81
N TYR A 111 18.06 -10.22 5.55
CA TYR A 111 16.98 -9.95 4.61
C TYR A 111 17.28 -8.72 3.78
N THR A 112 17.23 -8.89 2.45
CA THR A 112 17.29 -7.78 1.51
C THR A 112 15.92 -7.62 0.86
N PRO A 113 15.25 -6.46 1.01
CA PRO A 113 14.02 -6.14 0.30
C PRO A 113 14.19 -6.24 -1.23
N ASP A 114 13.25 -6.90 -1.90
CA ASP A 114 13.18 -6.91 -3.36
C ASP A 114 12.27 -5.77 -3.86
N ASP A 115 12.86 -4.69 -4.37
CA ASP A 115 12.15 -3.58 -5.03
C ASP A 115 12.06 -3.83 -6.54
N GLN A 116 10.84 -4.02 -7.04
CA GLN A 116 10.55 -4.22 -8.46
C GLN A 116 9.72 -3.06 -9.02
N PRO A 117 10.35 -1.92 -9.37
CA PRO A 117 9.63 -0.77 -9.91
C PRO A 117 9.11 -1.04 -11.33
N TYR A 118 7.88 -0.64 -11.60
CA TYR A 118 7.33 -0.61 -12.97
C TYR A 118 6.32 0.52 -13.17
N ASP A 119 6.19 0.97 -14.41
CA ASP A 119 5.35 2.13 -14.78
C ASP A 119 3.84 1.78 -14.80
N LEU A 120 3.00 2.78 -15.05
CA LEU A 120 1.53 2.71 -15.08
C LEU A 120 1.04 1.93 -16.30
N ASN A 121 1.04 0.60 -16.19
CA ASN A 121 0.65 -0.32 -17.26
C ASN A 121 -0.61 -1.14 -16.94
N GLN A 122 -1.16 -1.03 -15.72
CA GLN A 122 -2.30 -1.78 -15.24
C GLN A 122 -3.22 -0.90 -14.38
N ALA A 123 -4.52 -1.20 -14.39
CA ALA A 123 -5.53 -0.55 -13.55
C ALA A 123 -5.54 -1.14 -12.12
N ILE A 124 -4.40 -1.00 -11.43
CA ILE A 124 -4.15 -1.49 -10.07
C ILE A 124 -4.12 -0.33 -9.07
N THR A 125 -4.30 -0.63 -7.79
CA THR A 125 -4.25 0.32 -6.66
C THR A 125 -3.02 1.24 -6.68
N LYS A 126 -1.83 0.66 -6.89
CA LYS A 126 -0.54 1.37 -6.94
C LYS A 126 -0.58 2.54 -7.91
N GLY A 127 -1.04 2.28 -9.14
CA GLY A 127 -1.15 3.29 -10.17
C GLY A 127 -2.29 4.27 -9.91
N TRP A 128 -3.38 3.80 -9.33
CA TRP A 128 -4.53 4.63 -8.99
C TRP A 128 -4.21 5.72 -7.98
N PHE A 129 -3.46 5.41 -6.91
CA PHE A 129 -3.04 6.41 -5.93
C PHE A 129 -2.22 7.54 -6.57
N TYR A 130 -1.32 7.20 -7.48
CA TYR A 130 -0.55 8.18 -8.24
C TYR A 130 -1.43 9.01 -9.19
N LEU A 131 -2.29 8.35 -9.98
CA LEU A 131 -3.12 9.04 -10.98
C LEU A 131 -4.21 9.95 -10.38
N GLU A 132 -4.82 9.55 -9.26
CA GLU A 132 -5.91 10.31 -8.64
C GLU A 132 -5.40 11.41 -7.69
N PHE A 133 -4.27 11.17 -7.01
CA PHE A 133 -3.80 12.04 -5.92
C PHE A 133 -2.36 12.53 -6.04
N ASP A 134 -1.61 12.13 -7.07
CA ASP A 134 -0.14 12.31 -7.13
C ASP A 134 0.58 11.65 -5.92
N ALA A 135 -0.07 10.67 -5.29
CA ALA A 135 0.43 9.99 -4.10
C ALA A 135 1.46 8.91 -4.46
N GLU A 136 2.34 8.59 -3.52
CA GLU A 136 3.17 7.39 -3.62
C GLU A 136 2.29 6.15 -3.51
N GLY A 137 2.36 5.25 -4.50
CA GLY A 137 1.64 3.98 -4.48
C GLY A 137 2.62 2.82 -4.39
N ILE A 138 2.37 1.88 -3.48
CA ILE A 138 3.19 0.67 -3.32
C ILE A 138 2.29 -0.55 -3.11
N THR A 139 2.55 -1.63 -3.86
CA THR A 139 2.05 -2.96 -3.50
C THR A 139 3.08 -3.66 -2.63
N TYR A 140 2.65 -4.06 -1.43
CA TYR A 140 3.46 -4.77 -0.45
C TYR A 140 3.09 -6.25 -0.49
N GLU A 141 3.95 -7.07 -1.07
CA GLU A 141 3.78 -8.52 -1.11
C GLU A 141 4.46 -9.18 0.10
N VAL A 142 3.73 -10.07 0.76
CA VAL A 142 4.28 -10.95 1.81
C VAL A 142 4.40 -12.36 1.26
N GLY A 143 5.57 -12.96 1.39
CA GLY A 143 5.81 -14.36 1.00
C GLY A 143 4.92 -15.33 1.79
N ASP A 144 4.28 -16.27 1.08
CA ASP A 144 3.37 -17.27 1.66
C ASP A 144 4.07 -18.15 2.71
N GLU A 145 5.36 -18.44 2.49
CA GLU A 145 6.21 -19.25 3.38
C GLU A 145 7.10 -18.39 4.31
N THR A 146 6.96 -17.06 4.27
CA THR A 146 7.73 -16.17 5.15
C THR A 146 7.33 -16.41 6.61
N PRO A 147 8.28 -16.67 7.54
CA PRO A 147 7.95 -16.96 8.92
C PRO A 147 7.08 -15.87 9.56
N ARG A 148 5.94 -16.24 10.15
CA ARG A 148 4.98 -15.29 10.73
C ARG A 148 5.58 -14.38 11.80
N SER A 149 6.59 -14.84 12.54
CA SER A 149 7.34 -14.03 13.50
C SER A 149 8.14 -12.93 12.79
N PHE A 150 8.79 -13.26 11.69
CA PHE A 150 9.52 -12.31 10.86
C PHE A 150 8.57 -11.31 10.19
N VAL A 151 7.44 -11.76 9.62
CA VAL A 151 6.41 -10.87 9.06
C VAL A 151 5.96 -9.81 10.07
N LYS A 152 5.71 -10.20 11.33
CA LYS A 152 5.33 -9.26 12.40
C LYS A 152 6.44 -8.25 12.73
N GLN A 153 7.70 -8.70 12.75
CA GLN A 153 8.85 -7.83 13.00
C GLN A 153 9.06 -6.86 11.84
N LYS A 154 9.07 -7.37 10.61
CA LYS A 154 9.19 -6.59 9.37
C LYS A 154 8.09 -5.54 9.25
N ALA A 155 6.82 -5.92 9.49
CA ALA A 155 5.70 -4.98 9.47
C ALA A 155 5.84 -3.85 10.50
N LYS A 156 6.36 -4.16 11.70
CA LYS A 156 6.62 -3.14 12.73
C LYS A 156 7.73 -2.18 12.29
N VAL A 157 8.84 -2.71 11.79
CA VAL A 157 9.95 -1.89 11.26
C VAL A 157 9.47 -1.02 10.11
N ALA A 158 8.78 -1.60 9.13
CA ALA A 158 8.23 -0.87 7.99
C ALA A 158 7.31 0.27 8.43
N ALA A 159 6.43 0.03 9.41
CA ALA A 159 5.58 1.09 9.97
C ALA A 159 6.38 2.17 10.72
N ASP A 160 7.37 1.78 11.52
CA ASP A 160 8.21 2.73 12.26
C ASP A 160 9.04 3.61 11.32
N GLU A 161 9.67 3.04 10.29
CA GLU A 161 10.43 3.81 9.28
C GLU A 161 9.52 4.73 8.46
N MET A 162 8.34 4.25 8.04
CA MET A 162 7.34 5.10 7.37
C MET A 162 6.99 6.31 8.24
N MET A 163 6.65 6.09 9.52
CA MET A 163 6.27 7.17 10.42
C MET A 163 7.42 8.16 10.64
N LYS A 164 8.66 7.69 10.79
CA LYS A 164 9.84 8.57 10.95
C LYS A 164 10.01 9.46 9.72
N LEU A 165 10.05 8.88 8.53
CA LEU A 165 10.24 9.61 7.27
C LEU A 165 9.14 10.67 7.05
N LEU A 166 7.88 10.29 7.27
CA LEU A 166 6.76 11.21 7.05
C LEU A 166 6.67 12.34 8.08
N ILE A 167 7.09 12.13 9.33
CA ILE A 167 7.08 13.19 10.35
C ILE A 167 8.21 14.20 10.13
N LEU A 168 9.36 13.74 9.63
CA LEU A 168 10.60 14.49 9.47
C LEU A 168 10.73 15.20 8.11
N ARG A 169 9.89 14.85 7.13
CA ARG A 169 9.66 15.64 5.91
C ARG A 169 9.11 17.03 6.26
#